data_AF-A0A7X4ARF4-F1
#
_entry.id   AF-A0A7X4ARF4-F1
#
_cell.length_a   1.000
_cell.length_b   1.000
_cell.length_c   1.000
_cell.angle_alpha   90.00
_cell.angle_beta   90.00
_cell.angle_gamma   90.00
#
_symmetry.space_group_name_H-M   'P 1'
#
loop_
_entity.id
_entity.type
_entity.pdbx_description
1 polymer ?
#
loop_
_entity_poly.entity_id
_entity_poly.type
_entity_poly.pdbx_seq_one_letter_code
_entity_poly.pdbx_strand_id
1 'polypeptide(L)'
;GERTAKPDVAFVATAQLTGDKTKGFSIPPDLAIEVVSPSDVLSRIAEKVFAYLDAGTRLVWVIEPISKTVTVYRSETDIETLTREDTLTGEDVVPGFTCLVAHLFE
;
A
#
# COMPACT_ATOMS: atom_id res chain seq x y z
N GLY A 1 -3.89 -8.56 -21.55
CA GLY A 1 -4.74 -9.19 -20.53
C GLY A 1 -4.31 -8.62 -19.21
N GLU A 2 -5.01 -7.58 -18.75
CA GLU A 2 -4.69 -6.87 -17.51
C GLU A 2 -4.69 -7.87 -16.35
N ARG A 3 -3.51 -8.18 -15.83
CA ARG A 3 -3.41 -8.75 -14.50
C ARG A 3 -3.77 -7.62 -13.56
N THR A 4 -5.00 -7.64 -13.03
CA THR A 4 -5.34 -6.84 -11.86
C THR A 4 -4.40 -7.28 -10.74
N ALA A 5 -3.36 -6.50 -10.46
CA ALA A 5 -2.50 -6.75 -9.33
C ALA A 5 -3.37 -6.66 -8.08
N LYS A 6 -3.33 -7.68 -7.23
CA LYS A 6 -4.07 -7.71 -5.97
C LYS A 6 -3.05 -7.48 -4.84
N PRO A 7 -3.18 -6.40 -4.06
CA PRO A 7 -2.29 -6.19 -2.94
C PRO A 7 -2.58 -7.20 -1.83
N ASP A 8 -1.63 -7.37 -0.93
CA ASP A 8 -1.79 -8.25 0.24
C ASP A 8 -2.88 -7.71 1.17
N VAL A 9 -2.92 -6.39 1.35
CA VAL A 9 -3.98 -5.68 2.06
C VAL A 9 -4.40 -4.45 1.25
N ALA A 10 -5.71 -4.17 1.25
CA ALA A 10 -6.28 -3.00 0.61
C ALA A 10 -7.27 -2.30 1.56
N PHE A 11 -7.27 -0.97 1.51
CA PHE A 11 -8.32 -0.16 2.10
C PHE A 11 -9.04 0.62 0.99
N VAL A 12 -10.37 0.62 1.07
CA VAL A 12 -11.24 1.39 0.18
C VAL A 12 -12.20 2.19 1.05
N ALA A 13 -12.21 3.51 0.89
CA ALA A 13 -13.11 4.37 1.61
C ALA A 13 -14.57 4.07 1.21
N THR A 14 -15.48 4.11 2.19
CA THR A 14 -16.90 3.81 1.95
C THR A 14 -17.54 4.72 0.90
N ALA A 15 -17.03 5.95 0.74
CA ALA A 15 -17.49 6.89 -0.28
C ALA A 15 -17.20 6.41 -1.72
N GLN A 16 -16.16 5.60 -1.93
CA GLN A 16 -15.85 5.02 -3.23
C GLN A 16 -16.69 3.77 -3.55
N LEU A 17 -17.27 3.13 -2.53
CA LEU A 17 -18.06 1.91 -2.70
C LEU A 17 -19.41 2.22 -3.33
N THR A 18 -19.43 2.29 -4.66
CA THR A 18 -20.65 2.40 -5.47
C THR A 18 -20.98 1.01 -6.05
N GLY A 19 -22.23 0.54 -5.88
CA GLY A 19 -22.69 -0.74 -6.44
C GLY A 19 -22.74 -1.93 -5.47
N ASP A 20 -22.87 -3.14 -6.04
CA ASP A 20 -23.09 -4.40 -5.32
C ASP A 20 -21.78 -4.92 -4.68
N LYS A 21 -21.74 -4.93 -3.34
CA LYS A 21 -20.59 -5.34 -2.52
C LYS A 21 -20.24 -6.84 -2.64
N THR A 22 -21.09 -7.64 -3.29
CA THR A 22 -20.86 -9.08 -3.51
C THR A 22 -20.00 -9.36 -4.75
N LYS A 23 -19.84 -8.37 -5.64
CA LYS A 23 -18.91 -8.44 -6.77
C LYS A 23 -17.63 -7.71 -6.38
N GLY A 24 -16.48 -8.34 -6.68
CA GLY A 24 -15.18 -7.70 -6.47
C GLY A 24 -15.17 -6.29 -7.05
N PHE A 25 -14.66 -5.33 -6.28
CA PHE A 25 -14.63 -3.94 -6.68
C PHE A 25 -13.67 -3.77 -7.86
N SER A 26 -14.16 -3.23 -8.98
CA SER A 26 -13.34 -2.90 -10.16
C SER A 26 -12.67 -1.53 -10.02
N ILE A 27 -12.64 -0.98 -8.80
CA ILE A 27 -12.00 0.30 -8.49
C ILE A 27 -10.65 0.05 -7.82
N PRO A 28 -9.64 0.90 -8.08
CA PRO A 28 -8.40 0.86 -7.33
C PRO A 28 -8.67 1.08 -5.83
N PRO A 29 -7.88 0.48 -4.93
CA PRO A 29 -7.97 0.83 -3.53
C PRO A 29 -7.47 2.26 -3.28
N ASP A 30 -7.92 2.87 -2.19
CA ASP A 30 -7.38 4.14 -1.71
C ASP A 30 -5.95 3.96 -1.17
N LEU A 31 -5.74 2.86 -0.43
CA LEU A 31 -4.44 2.41 0.07
C LEU A 31 -4.20 0.94 -0.31
N ALA A 32 -3.05 0.66 -0.93
CA ALA A 32 -2.53 -0.68 -1.17
C ALA A 32 -1.32 -0.98 -0.27
N ILE A 33 -1.24 -2.19 0.28
CA ILE A 33 -0.11 -2.62 1.10
C ILE A 33 0.47 -3.91 0.52
N GLU A 34 1.78 -3.91 0.33
CA GLU A 34 2.59 -5.05 -0.08
C GLU A 34 3.55 -5.41 1.05
N VAL A 35 3.65 -6.70 1.36
CA VAL A 35 4.63 -7.22 2.32
C VAL A 35 5.67 -8.01 1.55
N VAL A 36 6.91 -7.52 1.53
CA VAL A 36 7.98 -8.18 0.78
C VAL A 36 8.27 -9.54 1.38
N SER A 37 8.25 -10.59 0.54
CA SER A 37 8.69 -11.92 0.90
C SER A 37 10.17 -12.14 0.57
N PRO A 38 10.88 -13.05 1.26
CA PRO A 38 12.27 -13.37 0.94
C PRO A 38 12.52 -13.86 -0.49
N SER A 39 11.48 -14.34 -1.17
CA SER A 39 11.53 -14.82 -2.56
C SER A 39 11.18 -13.75 -3.59
N ASP A 40 10.75 -12.56 -3.16
CA ASP A 40 10.35 -11.52 -4.10
C ASP A 40 11.54 -10.90 -4.80
N VAL A 41 11.32 -10.58 -6.07
CA VAL A 41 12.24 -9.79 -6.87
C VAL A 41 11.83 -8.34 -6.69
N LEU A 42 12.73 -7.51 -6.14
CA LEU A 42 12.44 -6.10 -5.84
C LEU A 42 11.86 -5.32 -7.04
N SER A 43 12.33 -5.61 -8.26
CA SER A 43 11.79 -4.98 -9.47
C SER A 43 10.31 -5.27 -9.69
N ARG A 44 9.84 -6.48 -9.33
CA ARG A 44 8.42 -6.84 -9.43
C ARG A 44 7.56 -6.14 -8.38
N ILE A 45 8.11 -5.89 -7.18
CA ILE A 45 7.42 -5.07 -6.18
C ILE A 45 7.28 -3.64 -6.70
N ALA A 46 8.34 -3.06 -7.25
CA ALA A 46 8.27 -1.72 -7.85
C ALA A 46 7.26 -1.65 -9.02
N GLU A 47 7.23 -2.67 -9.90
CA GLU A 47 6.23 -2.78 -10.97
C GLU A 47 4.79 -2.79 -10.41
N LYS A 48 4.54 -3.53 -9.32
CA LYS A 48 3.22 -3.54 -8.65
C LYS A 48 2.87 -2.17 -8.08
N VAL A 49 3.81 -1.54 -7.36
CA VAL A 49 3.61 -0.20 -6.77
C VAL A 49 3.21 0.80 -7.84
N PHE A 50 3.93 0.87 -8.96
CA PHE A 50 3.61 1.80 -10.03
C PHE A 50 2.30 1.45 -10.73
N ALA A 51 1.99 0.16 -10.91
CA ALA A 51 0.69 -0.25 -11.42
C ALA A 51 -0.47 0.18 -10.49
N TYR A 52 -0.28 0.18 -9.16
CA TYR A 52 -1.28 0.68 -8.22
C TYR A 52 -1.48 2.19 -8.34
N LEU A 53 -0.38 2.95 -8.40
CA LEU A 53 -0.42 4.40 -8.55
C LEU A 53 -1.07 4.81 -9.87
N ASP A 54 -0.70 4.18 -10.98
CA ASP A 54 -1.28 4.42 -12.31
C ASP A 54 -2.77 4.08 -12.36
N ALA A 55 -3.18 3.03 -11.63
CA ALA A 55 -4.59 2.67 -11.49
C ALA A 55 -5.40 3.66 -10.63
N GLY A 56 -4.76 4.62 -9.95
CA GLY A 56 -5.42 5.64 -9.11
C GLY A 56 -5.35 5.40 -7.61
N THR A 57 -4.53 4.45 -7.15
CA THR A 57 -4.26 4.28 -5.72
C THR A 57 -3.51 5.50 -5.19
N ARG A 58 -3.94 6.05 -4.06
CA ARG A 58 -3.40 7.32 -3.53
C ARG A 58 -2.21 7.13 -2.60
N LEU A 59 -2.14 5.99 -1.93
CA LEU A 59 -1.08 5.66 -1.00
C LEU A 59 -0.70 4.19 -1.17
N VAL A 60 0.60 3.90 -1.26
CA VAL A 60 1.10 2.52 -1.27
C VAL A 60 2.13 2.36 -0.18
N TRP A 61 1.97 1.32 0.65
CA TRP A 61 2.97 0.94 1.64
C TRP A 61 3.65 -0.36 1.21
N VAL A 62 4.98 -0.32 1.15
CA VAL A 62 5.82 -1.51 0.98
C VAL A 62 6.49 -1.79 2.32
N ILE A 63 6.07 -2.88 2.97
CA ILE A 63 6.63 -3.34 4.23
C ILE A 63 7.74 -4.33 3.93
N GLU A 64 8.95 -4.05 4.40
CA GLU A 64 10.12 -4.93 4.24
C GLU A 64 10.46 -5.57 5.60
N PRO A 65 10.06 -6.82 5.86
CA PRO A 65 10.21 -7.46 7.17
C PRO A 65 11.67 -7.67 7.60
N ILE A 66 12.59 -7.83 6.63
CA ILE A 66 14.00 -8.10 6.92
C ILE A 66 14.70 -6.84 7.43
N SER A 67 14.57 -5.72 6.71
CA SER A 67 15.15 -4.42 7.14
C SER A 67 14.29 -3.72 8.18
N LYS A 68 13.06 -4.18 8.40
CA LYS A 68 12.07 -3.58 9.33
C LYS A 68 11.78 -2.13 8.99
N THR A 69 11.55 -1.87 7.71
CA THR A 69 11.23 -0.55 7.17
C THR A 69 9.88 -0.57 6.46
N VAL A 70 9.28 0.60 6.33
CA VAL A 70 8.09 0.81 5.49
C VAL A 70 8.41 1.91 4.49
N THR A 71 8.30 1.63 3.19
CA THR A 71 8.38 2.65 2.16
C THR A 71 6.97 3.10 1.79
N VAL A 72 6.71 4.39 1.96
CA VAL A 72 5.46 5.08 1.65
C VAL A 72 5.59 5.76 0.30
N TYR A 73 4.72 5.39 -0.63
CA TYR A 73 4.61 6.02 -1.95
C TYR A 73 3.32 6.81 -2.04
N ARG A 74 3.45 8.10 -2.36
CA ARG A 74 2.32 9.01 -2.65
C ARG A 74 2.22 9.28 -4.16
N SER A 75 3.34 9.14 -4.85
CA SER A 75 3.46 9.16 -6.31
C SER A 75 4.76 8.47 -6.73
N GLU A 76 5.05 8.40 -8.03
CA GLU A 76 6.33 7.87 -8.53
C GLU A 76 7.55 8.69 -8.07
N THR A 77 7.34 9.93 -7.64
CA THR A 77 8.42 10.87 -7.27
C THR A 77 8.36 11.35 -5.82
N ASP A 78 7.28 11.05 -5.10
CA ASP A 78 7.12 11.33 -3.67
C ASP A 78 7.12 10.00 -2.90
N ILE A 79 8.30 9.69 -2.38
CA ILE A 79 8.64 8.41 -1.76
C ILE A 79 9.39 8.69 -0.47
N GLU A 80 8.96 8.06 0.61
CA GLU A 80 9.58 8.19 1.92
C GLU A 80 9.80 6.80 2.52
N THR A 81 11.00 6.53 3.04
CA THR A 81 11.27 5.29 3.78
C THR A 81 11.32 5.59 5.26
N LEU A 82 10.41 4.95 6.00
CA LEU A 82 10.31 5.01 7.44
C LEU A 82 11.04 3.84 8.08
N THR A 83 11.74 4.16 9.16
CA THR A 83 12.47 3.23 10.03
C THR A 83 11.65 2.90 11.27
N ARG A 84 12.16 2.03 12.14
CA ARG A 84 11.43 1.54 13.32
C ARG A 84 11.09 2.64 14.33
N GLU A 85 11.90 3.68 14.35
CA GLU A 85 11.78 4.84 15.22
C GLU A 85 10.71 5.83 14.73
N ASP A 86 10.29 5.70 13.47
CA ASP A 86 9.34 6.60 12.83
C ASP A 86 7.89 6.17 13.05
N THR A 87 6.97 7.12 12.85
CA THR A 87 5.53 6.90 12.93
C THR A 87 4.93 6.84 11.53
N LEU A 88 4.33 5.70 11.19
CA LEU A 88 3.53 5.52 9.99
C LEU A 88 2.14 6.12 10.20
N THR A 89 1.68 6.95 9.26
CA THR A 89 0.34 7.55 9.30
C THR A 89 -0.46 7.18 8.06
N GLY A 90 -1.78 7.17 8.20
CA GLY A 90 -2.70 6.99 7.06
C GLY A 90 -2.92 8.25 6.22
N GLU A 91 -2.30 9.37 6.60
CA GLU A 91 -2.48 10.68 5.97
C GLU A 91 -3.97 11.05 5.81
N ASP A 92 -4.35 11.64 4.68
CA ASP A 92 -5.73 11.93 4.34
C ASP A 92 -6.46 10.73 3.69
N VAL A 93 -5.76 9.60 3.50
CA VAL A 93 -6.27 8.37 2.88
C VAL A 93 -6.97 7.47 3.90
N VAL A 94 -6.35 7.27 5.07
CA VAL A 94 -6.93 6.59 6.23
C VAL A 94 -6.88 7.54 7.44
N PRO A 95 -7.79 8.52 7.52
CA PRO A 95 -7.71 9.58 8.51
C PRO A 95 -7.66 9.05 9.95
N GLY A 96 -6.70 9.55 10.72
CA GLY A 96 -6.52 9.18 12.14
C GLY A 96 -5.76 7.88 12.37
N PHE A 97 -5.38 7.13 11.33
CA PHE A 97 -4.47 6.00 11.49
C PHE A 97 -3.06 6.49 11.82
N THR A 98 -2.48 5.94 12.88
CA THR A 98 -1.10 6.15 13.30
C THR A 98 -0.56 4.88 13.93
N CYS A 99 0.68 4.52 13.62
CA CYS A 99 1.35 3.34 14.14
C CYS A 99 2.85 3.59 14.21
N LEU A 100 3.47 3.29 15.36
CA LEU A 100 4.93 3.21 15.42
C LEU A 100 5.38 2.05 14.53
N VAL A 101 6.31 2.30 13.60
CA VAL A 101 6.74 1.29 12.61
C VAL A 101 7.27 0.04 13.30
N ALA A 102 7.94 0.17 14.45
CA ALA A 102 8.41 -0.97 15.23
C ALA A 102 7.31 -2.01 15.54
N HIS A 103 6.07 -1.59 15.81
CA HIS A 103 4.97 -2.48 16.17
C HIS A 103 4.49 -3.37 15.01
N LEU A 104 4.86 -3.06 13.77
CA LEU A 104 4.51 -3.89 12.62
C LEU A 104 5.34 -5.18 12.54
N PHE A 105 6.41 -5.29 13.35
CA PHE A 105 7.40 -6.38 13.29
C PHE A 105 7.55 -7.14 14.61
N GLU A 106 6.56 -7.04 15.50
CA GLU A 106 6.52 -7.69 16.81
C GLU A 106 5.66 -8.97 16.82
#